data_AF-A0A537W5A1-F1
#
_entry.id   AF-A0A537W5A1-F1
#
_cell.length_a   1.000
_cell.length_b   1.000
_cell.length_c   1.000
_cell.angle_alpha   90.00
_cell.angle_beta   90.00
_cell.angle_gamma   90.00
#
_symmetry.space_group_name_H-M   'P 1'
#
loop_
_entity.id
_entity.type
_entity.pdbx_description
1 polymer ?
#
loop_
_entity_poly.entity_id
_entity_poly.type
_entity_poly.pdbx_seq_one_letter_code
_entity_poly.pdbx_strand_id
1 'polypeptide(L)'
;MDEVFKALADPTRRSLLDELFEQDGQTLSALEQRLPMTRFGVMKHLRVLEEAGLVITRRRGREKLHFLNAVPIRLVHDRWVSKYAEPWAASMSELKGRLEEETMEKVFEIYIKTTPDRLWEAITDSELRSKYNFGVGV
;
A
#
# COMPACT_ATOMS: atom_id res chain seq x y z
N MET A 1 19.94 -1.23 7.90
CA MET A 1 18.49 -1.55 7.77
C MET A 1 17.66 -0.41 8.33
N ASP A 2 18.04 0.16 9.47
CA ASP A 2 17.43 1.38 10.03
C ASP A 2 17.34 2.53 9.02
N GLU A 3 18.39 2.74 8.22
CA GLU A 3 18.38 3.76 7.15
C GLU A 3 17.33 3.48 6.07
N VAL A 4 17.04 2.22 5.75
CA VAL A 4 15.95 1.85 4.82
C VAL A 4 14.60 2.21 5.44
N PHE A 5 14.37 1.87 6.70
CA PHE A 5 13.10 2.22 7.37
C PHE A 5 12.92 3.73 7.52
N LYS A 6 13.96 4.44 7.96
CA LYS A 6 13.96 5.91 8.03
C LYS A 6 13.71 6.52 6.66
N ALA A 7 14.33 5.99 5.61
CA ALA A 7 14.10 6.45 4.25
C ALA A 7 12.65 6.20 3.80
N LEU A 8 12.09 5.02 4.04
CA LEU A 8 10.72 4.69 3.63
C LEU A 8 9.63 5.36 4.48
N ALA A 9 9.95 5.89 5.66
CA ALA A 9 8.98 6.55 6.54
C ALA A 9 8.36 7.83 5.95
N ASP A 10 8.99 8.44 4.96
CA ASP A 10 8.54 9.70 4.35
C ASP A 10 7.75 9.41 3.06
N PRO A 11 6.55 9.99 2.89
CA PRO A 11 5.71 9.74 1.71
C PRO A 11 6.36 10.24 0.41
N THR A 12 7.05 11.37 0.41
CA THR A 12 7.70 11.93 -0.78
C THR A 12 8.80 10.99 -1.29
N ARG A 13 9.55 10.38 -0.37
CA ARG A 13 10.56 9.38 -0.74
C ARG A 13 9.95 8.11 -1.33
N ARG A 14 8.79 7.67 -0.83
CA ARG A 14 8.04 6.56 -1.42
C ARG A 14 7.55 6.92 -2.83
N SER A 15 6.96 8.09 -3.02
CA SER A 15 6.54 8.57 -4.35
C SER A 15 7.70 8.67 -5.34
N LEU A 16 8.90 9.08 -4.92
CA LEU A 16 10.09 9.06 -5.77
C LEU A 16 10.48 7.64 -6.20
N LEU A 17 10.36 6.65 -5.31
CA LEU A 17 10.62 5.25 -5.64
C LEU A 17 9.54 4.70 -6.57
N ASP A 18 8.27 5.10 -6.38
CA ASP A 18 7.16 4.74 -7.26
C ASP A 18 7.36 5.31 -8.68
N GLU A 19 7.78 6.58 -8.81
CA GLU A 19 8.10 7.16 -10.12
C GLU A 19 9.28 6.44 -10.80
N LEU A 20 10.30 6.03 -10.04
CA LEU A 20 11.42 5.25 -10.57
C LEU A 20 11.05 3.80 -10.89
N PHE A 21 10.03 3.25 -10.23
CA PHE A 21 9.45 1.95 -10.56
C PHE A 21 8.68 2.02 -11.89
N GLU A 22 7.84 3.04 -12.07
CA GLU A 22 7.09 3.28 -13.31
C GLU A 22 8.02 3.58 -14.50
N GLN A 23 9.04 4.41 -14.27
CA GLN A 23 10.04 4.74 -15.27
C GLN A 23 11.43 4.84 -14.64
N ASP A 24 12.28 3.85 -14.93
CA ASP A 24 13.63 3.80 -14.37
C ASP A 24 14.62 4.71 -15.13
N GLY A 25 15.76 5.03 -14.49
CA GLY A 25 16.85 5.76 -15.14
C GLY A 25 16.55 7.23 -15.44
N GLN A 26 15.87 7.92 -14.52
CA GLN A 26 15.44 9.32 -14.71
C GLN A 26 16.48 10.35 -14.26
N THR A 27 16.48 11.52 -14.92
CA THR A 27 17.28 12.67 -14.48
C THR A 27 16.63 13.36 -13.27
N LEU A 28 17.41 14.15 -12.52
CA LEU A 28 16.85 14.99 -11.46
C LEU A 28 15.74 15.91 -11.97
N SER A 29 15.89 16.49 -13.16
CA SER A 29 14.89 17.40 -13.74
C SER A 29 13.60 16.67 -14.14
N ALA A 30 13.68 15.41 -14.57
CA ALA A 30 12.50 14.61 -14.85
C ALA A 30 11.71 14.31 -13.57
N LEU A 31 12.41 13.86 -12.51
CA LEU A 31 11.80 13.58 -11.21
C LEU A 31 11.22 14.85 -10.56
N GLU A 32 11.86 16.00 -10.73
CA GLU A 32 11.37 17.29 -10.26
C GLU A 32 9.98 17.63 -10.83
N GLN A 33 9.72 17.30 -12.09
CA GLN A 33 8.43 17.60 -12.74
C GLN A 33 7.27 16.73 -12.21
N ARG A 34 7.57 15.63 -11.51
CA ARG A 34 6.57 14.66 -11.02
C ARG A 34 6.08 14.97 -9.62
N LEU A 35 6.71 15.90 -8.91
CA LEU A 35 6.43 16.17 -7.50
C LEU A 35 6.16 17.66 -7.28
N PRO A 36 5.19 18.02 -6.43
CA PRO A 36 4.87 19.42 -6.12
C PRO A 36 5.89 20.02 -5.13
N MET A 37 7.17 20.00 -5.46
CA MET A 37 8.24 20.53 -4.61
C MET A 37 9.43 21.09 -5.39
N THR A 38 10.32 21.79 -4.69
CA THR A 38 11.50 22.39 -5.32
C THR A 38 12.55 21.34 -5.70
N ARG A 39 13.35 21.65 -6.72
CA ARG A 39 14.55 20.88 -7.09
C ARG A 39 15.45 20.51 -5.92
N PHE A 40 15.69 21.45 -5.01
CA PHE A 40 16.51 21.21 -3.81
C PHE A 40 15.86 20.21 -2.86
N GLY A 41 14.53 20.25 -2.73
CA GLY A 41 13.77 19.27 -1.98
C GLY A 41 13.94 17.86 -2.56
N VAL A 42 13.75 17.71 -3.88
CA VAL A 42 13.95 16.42 -4.57
C VAL A 42 15.38 15.92 -4.39
N MET A 43 16.38 16.79 -4.54
CA MET A 43 17.79 16.43 -4.36
C MET A 43 18.09 15.94 -2.95
N LYS A 44 17.53 16.58 -1.92
CA LYS A 44 17.66 16.15 -0.52
C LYS A 44 17.07 14.75 -0.32
N HIS A 45 15.89 14.49 -0.88
CA HIS A 45 15.25 13.18 -0.77
C HIS A 45 16.02 12.09 -1.51
N LEU A 46 16.47 12.36 -2.75
CA LEU A 46 17.30 11.44 -3.52
C LEU A 46 18.60 11.11 -2.80
N ARG A 47 19.24 12.09 -2.14
CA ARG A 47 20.43 11.83 -1.34
C ARG A 47 20.18 10.83 -0.20
N VAL A 48 19.08 11.00 0.54
CA VAL A 48 18.70 10.04 1.61
C VAL A 48 18.43 8.65 1.04
N LEU A 49 17.76 8.57 -0.12
CA LEU A 49 17.51 7.30 -0.80
C LEU A 49 18.80 6.64 -1.31
N GLU A 50 19.74 7.42 -1.83
CA GLU A 50 21.09 6.96 -2.23
C GLU A 50 21.87 6.44 -1.02
N GLU A 51 21.88 7.18 0.10
CA GLU A 51 22.53 6.77 1.36
C GLU A 51 21.92 5.49 1.95
N ALA A 52 20.60 5.31 1.83
CA ALA A 52 19.90 4.08 2.21
C ALA A 52 20.08 2.93 1.19
N GLY A 53 20.74 3.19 0.05
CA GLY A 53 20.93 2.24 -1.04
C GLY A 53 19.67 1.90 -1.83
N LEU A 54 18.57 2.64 -1.64
CA LEU A 54 17.28 2.45 -2.34
C LEU A 54 17.29 3.07 -3.75
N VAL A 55 18.22 3.99 -4.01
CA VAL A 55 18.47 4.57 -5.33
C VAL A 55 19.95 4.42 -5.67
N ILE A 56 20.23 3.97 -6.89
CA ILE A 56 21.59 3.94 -7.46
C ILE A 56 21.68 5.02 -8.54
N THR A 57 22.86 5.59 -8.72
CA THR A 57 23.04 6.63 -9.75
C THR A 57 24.15 6.29 -10.73
N ARG A 58 23.94 6.67 -11.99
CA ARG A 58 24.89 6.46 -13.08
C ARG A 58 25.00 7.73 -13.91
N ARG A 59 26.22 8.08 -14.31
CA ARG A 59 26.43 9.19 -15.25
C ARG A 59 26.36 8.69 -16.69
N ARG A 60 25.63 9.41 -17.53
CA ARG A 60 25.58 9.22 -18.98
C ARG A 60 25.86 10.56 -19.64
N GLY A 61 27.09 10.73 -20.12
CA GLY A 61 27.56 12.04 -20.60
C GLY A 61 27.52 13.09 -19.47
N ARG A 62 26.76 14.16 -19.68
CA ARG A 62 26.59 15.24 -18.69
C ARG A 62 25.47 14.98 -17.68
N GLU A 63 24.65 13.96 -17.91
CA GLU A 63 23.47 13.67 -17.08
C GLU A 63 23.79 12.69 -15.96
N LYS A 64 23.20 12.92 -14.78
CA LYS A 64 23.12 11.97 -13.67
C LYS A 64 21.73 11.34 -13.70
N LEU A 65 21.68 10.03 -13.93
CA LEU A 65 20.47 9.22 -13.95
C LEU A 65 20.33 8.48 -12.63
N HIS A 66 19.11 8.34 -12.15
CA HIS A 66 18.74 7.70 -10.89
C HIS A 66 17.93 6.45 -11.20
N PHE A 67 18.25 5.37 -10.50
CA PHE A 67 17.67 4.06 -10.72
C PHE A 67 17.14 3.48 -9.42
N LEU A 68 15.99 2.81 -9.47
CA LEU A 68 15.48 2.08 -8.33
C LEU A 68 16.39 0.90 -7.99
N ASN A 69 16.76 0.77 -6.72
CA ASN A 69 17.38 -0.44 -6.19
C ASN A 69 16.43 -1.12 -5.20
N ALA A 70 15.75 -2.17 -5.65
CA ALA A 70 14.80 -2.92 -4.84
C ALA A 70 15.46 -3.90 -3.85
N VAL A 71 16.79 -4.13 -3.95
CA VAL A 71 17.49 -5.13 -3.11
C VAL A 71 17.34 -4.86 -1.60
N PRO A 72 17.51 -3.63 -1.08
CA PRO A 72 17.34 -3.38 0.34
C PRO A 72 15.91 -3.63 0.84
N ILE A 73 14.90 -3.41 -0.01
CA ILE A 73 13.48 -3.71 0.29
C ILE A 73 13.30 -5.22 0.43
N ARG A 74 13.85 -6.00 -0.52
CA ARG A 74 13.81 -7.46 -0.45
C ARG A 74 14.49 -8.01 0.80
N LEU A 75 15.64 -7.45 1.20
CA LEU A 75 16.33 -7.87 2.41
C LEU A 75 15.54 -7.57 3.70
N VAL A 76 14.77 -6.47 3.72
CA VAL A 76 13.84 -6.18 4.82
C VAL A 76 12.71 -7.21 4.86
N HIS A 77 12.12 -7.51 3.70
CA HIS A 77 11.09 -8.54 3.57
C HIS A 77 11.60 -9.89 4.10
N ASP A 78 12.75 -10.36 3.62
CA ASP A 78 13.26 -11.70 3.94
C ASP A 78 13.61 -11.87 5.42
N ARG A 79 14.10 -10.80 6.06
CA ARG A 79 14.43 -10.84 7.48
C ARG A 79 13.19 -10.81 8.38
N TRP A 80 12.17 -10.04 8.01
CA TRP A 80 11.07 -9.72 8.92
C TRP A 80 9.72 -10.26 8.45
N VAL A 81 9.34 -10.00 7.21
CA VAL A 81 8.04 -10.44 6.67
C VAL A 81 8.03 -11.96 6.53
N SER A 82 9.07 -12.54 5.92
CA SER A 82 9.17 -13.99 5.77
C SER A 82 9.33 -14.73 7.10
N LYS A 83 10.02 -14.12 8.08
CA LYS A 83 10.27 -14.77 9.36
C LYS A 83 9.09 -14.70 10.34
N TYR A 84 8.42 -13.55 10.41
CA TYR A 84 7.41 -13.30 11.44
C TYR A 84 5.97 -13.36 10.92
N ALA A 85 5.73 -13.07 9.64
CA ALA A 85 4.38 -12.98 9.09
C ALA A 85 4.01 -14.16 8.20
N GLU A 86 4.95 -14.72 7.43
CA GLU A 86 4.65 -15.74 6.41
C GLU A 86 4.04 -17.04 6.99
N PRO A 87 4.53 -17.62 8.11
CA PRO A 87 3.90 -18.80 8.70
C PRO A 87 2.47 -18.53 9.21
N TRP A 88 2.27 -17.36 9.82
CA TRP A 88 0.97 -16.96 10.38
C TRP A 88 -0.03 -16.60 9.28
N ALA A 89 0.40 -15.85 8.26
CA ALA A 89 -0.43 -15.47 7.12
C ALA A 89 -0.82 -16.69 6.27
N ALA A 90 0.08 -17.66 6.10
CA ALA A 90 -0.22 -18.93 5.46
C ALA A 90 -1.26 -19.73 6.27
N SER A 91 -1.06 -19.85 7.58
CA SER A 91 -2.00 -20.53 8.49
C SER A 91 -3.38 -19.87 8.49
N MET A 92 -3.45 -18.53 8.45
CA MET A 92 -4.71 -17.79 8.38
C MET A 92 -5.41 -17.94 7.03
N SER A 93 -4.66 -18.03 5.92
CA SER A 93 -5.21 -18.27 4.59
C SER A 93 -5.76 -19.69 4.47
N GLU A 94 -5.08 -20.67 5.05
CA GLU A 94 -5.55 -22.05 5.16
C GLU A 94 -6.78 -22.16 6.06
N LEU A 95 -6.77 -21.49 7.22
CA LEU A 95 -7.91 -21.42 8.12
C LEU A 95 -9.12 -20.76 7.45
N LYS A 96 -8.90 -19.66 6.71
CA LYS A 96 -9.94 -19.01 5.90
C LYS A 96 -10.53 -20.00 4.89
N GLY A 97 -9.69 -20.68 4.11
CA GLY A 97 -10.16 -21.69 3.15
C GLY A 97 -10.99 -22.80 3.79
N ARG A 98 -10.57 -23.28 4.97
CA ARG A 98 -11.31 -24.30 5.73
C ARG A 98 -12.61 -23.81 6.35
N LEU A 99 -12.68 -22.54 6.78
CA LEU A 99 -13.87 -21.97 7.41
C LEU A 99 -14.88 -21.44 6.38
N GLU A 100 -14.42 -21.10 5.18
CA GLU A 100 -15.28 -20.64 4.08
C GLU A 100 -15.86 -21.80 3.24
N GLU A 101 -15.58 -23.06 3.60
CA GLU A 101 -16.26 -24.24 3.03
C GLU A 101 -17.73 -24.38 3.48
N GLU A 102 -18.18 -23.67 4.52
CA GLU A 102 -19.60 -23.59 4.89
C GLU A 102 -20.09 -22.14 4.91
N THR A 103 -21.21 -21.90 4.22
CA THR A 103 -21.85 -20.58 4.05
C THR A 103 -22.11 -19.93 5.40
N MET A 104 -21.33 -18.90 5.73
CA MET A 104 -21.33 -18.23 7.02
C MET A 104 -22.69 -17.57 7.34
N GLU A 105 -23.36 -17.99 8.43
CA GLU A 105 -24.54 -17.32 8.96
C GLU A 105 -24.11 -16.02 9.66
N LYS A 106 -24.23 -14.90 8.94
CA LYS A 106 -23.80 -13.59 9.44
C LYS A 106 -24.83 -13.03 10.43
N VAL A 107 -24.51 -13.06 11.72
CA VAL A 107 -25.30 -12.36 12.76
C VAL A 107 -24.70 -10.97 12.97
N PHE A 108 -25.45 -9.92 12.62
CA PHE A 108 -25.09 -8.52 12.87
C PHE A 108 -25.99 -7.94 13.97
N GLU A 109 -25.39 -7.35 15.00
CA GLU A 109 -26.11 -6.55 16.00
C GLU A 109 -25.75 -5.07 15.81
N ILE A 110 -26.77 -4.23 15.57
CA ILE A 110 -26.61 -2.78 15.46
C ILE A 110 -27.66 -2.07 16.29
N TYR A 111 -27.25 -1.04 17.02
CA TYR A 111 -28.14 -0.20 17.81
C TYR A 111 -28.50 1.05 17.01
N ILE A 112 -29.69 1.05 16.41
CA ILE A 112 -30.21 2.19 15.66
C ILE A 112 -31.17 2.96 16.57
N LYS A 113 -30.88 4.25 16.79
CA LYS A 113 -31.81 5.13 17.50
C LYS A 113 -32.96 5.53 16.56
N THR A 114 -33.96 4.67 16.44
CA THR A 114 -35.16 4.86 15.61
C THR A 114 -36.40 4.23 16.29
N THR A 115 -37.58 4.40 15.69
CA THR A 115 -38.82 3.73 16.14
C THR A 115 -39.02 2.39 15.43
N PRO A 116 -39.77 1.44 16.01
CA PRO A 116 -40.04 0.14 15.40
C PRO A 116 -40.61 0.24 13.97
N ASP A 117 -41.55 1.15 13.73
CA ASP A 117 -42.19 1.30 12.40
C ASP A 117 -41.20 1.79 11.34
N ARG A 118 -40.33 2.75 11.68
CA ARG A 118 -39.29 3.25 10.78
C ARG A 118 -38.22 2.21 10.50
N LEU A 119 -37.90 1.39 11.48
CA LEU A 119 -36.99 0.26 11.29
C LEU A 119 -37.62 -0.75 10.33
N TRP A 120 -38.90 -1.08 10.53
CA TRP A 120 -39.65 -2.02 9.70
C TRP A 120 -39.71 -1.56 8.24
N GLU A 121 -40.10 -0.31 7.98
CA GLU A 121 -40.10 0.29 6.64
C GLU A 121 -38.71 0.16 5.99
N ALA A 122 -37.64 0.56 6.69
CA ALA A 122 -36.29 0.53 6.15
C ALA A 122 -35.79 -0.89 5.79
N ILE A 123 -36.19 -1.91 6.55
CA ILE A 123 -35.77 -3.31 6.30
C ILE A 123 -36.71 -4.06 5.37
N THR A 124 -37.88 -3.52 5.01
CA THR A 124 -38.81 -4.15 4.05
C THR A 124 -38.90 -3.43 2.71
N ASP A 125 -38.44 -2.18 2.63
CA ASP A 125 -38.29 -1.43 1.39
C ASP A 125 -37.31 -2.13 0.42
N SER A 126 -37.79 -2.41 -0.79
CA SER A 126 -37.06 -3.15 -1.82
C SER A 126 -35.85 -2.39 -2.38
N GLU A 127 -35.90 -1.06 -2.45
CA GLU A 127 -34.77 -0.26 -2.92
C GLU A 127 -33.67 -0.19 -1.86
N LEU A 128 -34.03 0.05 -0.59
CA LEU A 128 -33.06 0.06 0.51
C LEU A 128 -32.37 -1.31 0.70
N ARG A 129 -33.12 -2.42 0.63
CA ARG A 129 -32.57 -3.78 0.76
C ARG A 129 -31.43 -4.06 -0.22
N SER A 130 -31.53 -3.60 -1.46
CA SER A 130 -30.50 -3.82 -2.49
C SER A 130 -29.16 -3.15 -2.17
N LYS A 131 -29.20 -2.05 -1.40
CA LYS A 131 -28.02 -1.23 -1.11
C LYS A 131 -27.17 -1.77 0.04
N TYR A 132 -27.77 -2.53 0.95
CA TYR A 132 -27.11 -2.98 2.19
C TYR A 132 -26.89 -4.49 2.28
N ASN A 133 -27.45 -5.28 1.35
CA ASN A 133 -27.12 -6.70 1.22
C ASN A 133 -25.86 -6.89 0.37
N PHE A 134 -24.71 -6.96 1.03
CA PHE A 134 -23.46 -7.38 0.38
C PHE A 134 -23.46 -8.91 0.17
N GLY A 135 -23.57 -9.34 -1.09
CA GLY A 135 -23.31 -10.73 -1.51
C GLY A 135 -24.53 -11.64 -1.64
N VAL A 136 -25.75 -11.12 -1.61
CA VAL A 136 -26.95 -11.89 -2.02
C VAL A 136 -27.30 -11.49 -3.45
N GLY A 137 -26.55 -12.06 -4.40
CA GLY A 137 -27.05 -12.13 -5.78
C GLY A 137 -28.27 -13.04 -5.77
N VAL A 138 -29.41 -12.52 -6.22
CA VAL A 138 -30.55 -13.33 -6.65
C VAL A 138 -30.18 -14.03 -7.96
#